data_AF-A0A183HJW8-F1
#
_entry.id   AF-A0A183HJW8-F1
#
_cell.length_a   1.000
_cell.length_b   1.000
_cell.length_c   1.000
_cell.angle_alpha   90.00
_cell.angle_beta   90.00
_cell.angle_gamma   90.00
#
_symmetry.space_group_name_H-M   'P 1'
#
loop_
_entity.id
_entity.type
_entity.pdbx_description
1 polymer ?
#
loop_
_entity_poly.entity_id
_entity_poly.type
_entity_poly.pdbx_seq_one_letter_code
_entity_poly.pdbx_strand_id
1 'polypeptide(L)'
;MRNELIMIKNRNNRLIEQLREKSMEHSKLTTQMSTLQKQIGILRNRCRLNEALEKLSINDRMITRATATIDSVEKKLKFFDDKLQAVKAEMMKNSQAIINQSFREQNAYQSCLEHIERLQRDNFSMIQDKSSDIGSHDQRVRQLLEIMPSYDALYSFTISLVRKLGQLRASYIEKNIYANRSDFEVMRAQSSLLLIHAQLERLKLQLYEATKRRPSRPASYHGEDLLQKTIKPQMNFLLPFKLHGSRIRKHRRSDSCVMESEVEKNEQSIENEFLRLFDYARCKSFFLLS
;
A
#
# COMPACT_ATOMS: atom_id res chain seq x y z
N MET A 1 102.31 43.65 -40.19
CA MET A 1 102.56 43.01 -38.88
C MET A 1 102.02 43.79 -37.67
N ARG A 2 102.60 44.92 -37.20
CA ARG A 2 102.18 45.55 -35.92
C ARG A 2 100.74 46.12 -35.95
N ASN A 3 100.33 46.75 -37.05
CA ASN A 3 98.97 47.30 -37.22
C ASN A 3 97.89 46.24 -37.38
N GLU A 4 98.18 45.13 -38.06
CA GLU A 4 97.26 43.98 -38.19
C GLU A 4 97.03 43.29 -36.85
N LEU A 5 98.07 43.19 -36.03
CA LEU A 5 97.99 42.63 -34.68
C LEU A 5 97.09 43.46 -33.75
N ILE A 6 97.11 44.79 -33.89
CA ILE A 6 96.21 45.71 -33.17
C ILE A 6 94.77 45.59 -33.67
N MET A 7 94.55 45.51 -34.98
CA MET A 7 93.22 45.30 -35.57
C MET A 7 92.59 43.98 -35.12
N ILE A 8 93.36 42.89 -35.13
CA ILE A 8 92.93 41.58 -34.65
C ILE A 8 92.61 41.64 -33.16
N LYS A 9 93.46 42.27 -32.34
CA LYS A 9 93.21 42.43 -30.90
C LYS A 9 91.92 43.21 -30.61
N ASN A 10 91.67 44.30 -31.34
CA ASN A 10 90.45 45.10 -31.20
C ASN A 10 89.19 44.32 -31.61
N ARG A 11 89.27 43.55 -32.70
CA ARG A 11 88.19 42.66 -33.13
C ARG A 11 87.92 41.56 -32.11
N ASN A 12 88.98 40.97 -31.54
CA ASN A 12 88.87 39.92 -30.54
C ASN A 12 88.25 40.45 -29.24
N ASN A 13 88.67 41.64 -28.77
CA ASN A 13 88.04 42.31 -27.64
C ASN A 13 86.55 42.56 -27.88
N ARG A 14 86.17 43.02 -29.08
CA ARG A 14 84.76 43.25 -29.44
C ARG A 14 83.94 41.96 -29.46
N LEU A 15 84.52 40.85 -29.92
CA LEU A 15 83.89 39.53 -29.87
C LEU A 15 83.73 39.02 -28.43
N ILE A 16 84.72 39.26 -27.57
CA ILE A 16 84.64 38.92 -26.14
C ILE A 16 83.51 39.70 -25.46
N GLU A 17 83.39 40.99 -25.74
CA GLU A 17 82.30 41.84 -25.21
C GLU A 17 80.93 41.32 -25.65
N GLN A 18 80.77 41.02 -26.94
CA GLN A 18 79.53 40.45 -27.49
C GLN A 18 79.20 39.08 -26.89
N LEU A 19 80.21 38.24 -26.67
CA LEU A 19 80.02 36.93 -26.03
C LEU A 19 79.56 37.09 -24.57
N ARG A 20 80.12 38.08 -23.85
CA ARG A 20 79.71 38.41 -22.48
C ARG A 20 78.27 38.92 -22.43
N GLU A 21 77.88 39.83 -23.31
CA GLU A 21 76.50 40.32 -23.42
C GLU A 21 75.53 39.18 -23.73
N LYS A 22 75.81 38.36 -24.75
CA LYS A 22 75.00 37.18 -25.12
C LYS A 22 74.86 36.18 -23.97
N SER A 23 75.94 35.94 -23.23
CA SER A 23 75.93 35.01 -22.09
C SER A 23 75.10 35.57 -20.92
N MET A 24 75.16 36.89 -20.70
CA MET A 24 74.32 37.58 -19.72
C MET A 24 72.83 37.53 -20.10
N GLU A 25 72.50 37.78 -21.38
CA GLU A 25 71.14 37.64 -21.92
C GLU A 25 70.62 36.21 -21.78
N HIS A 26 71.44 35.21 -22.11
CA HIS A 26 71.06 33.80 -21.96
C HIS A 26 70.77 33.44 -20.50
N SER A 27 71.59 33.92 -19.55
CA SER A 27 71.35 33.72 -18.12
C SER A 27 70.03 34.36 -17.67
N LYS A 28 69.74 35.59 -18.14
CA LYS A 28 68.47 36.28 -17.89
C LYS A 28 67.27 35.53 -18.47
N LEU A 29 67.37 35.03 -19.70
CA LEU A 29 66.34 34.20 -20.32
C LEU A 29 66.12 32.89 -19.57
N THR A 30 67.19 32.23 -19.12
CA THR A 30 67.11 30.96 -18.38
C THR A 30 66.40 31.16 -17.03
N THR A 31 66.70 32.25 -16.33
CA THR A 31 66.02 32.59 -15.07
C THR A 31 64.54 32.94 -15.29
N GLN A 32 64.22 33.70 -16.35
CA GLN A 32 62.83 33.97 -16.77
C GLN A 32 62.07 32.68 -17.13
N MET A 33 62.70 31.77 -17.86
CA MET A 33 62.12 30.47 -18.22
C MET A 33 61.80 29.65 -16.96
N SER A 34 62.73 29.59 -16.00
CA SER A 34 62.55 28.86 -14.75
C SER A 34 61.41 29.43 -13.88
N THR A 35 61.24 30.76 -13.88
CA THR A 35 60.17 31.42 -13.12
C THR A 35 58.81 31.21 -13.78
N LEU A 36 58.72 31.30 -15.11
CA LEU A 36 57.52 30.94 -15.87
C LEU A 36 57.13 29.47 -15.64
N GLN A 37 58.09 28.56 -15.64
CA GLN A 37 57.84 27.14 -15.41
C GLN A 37 57.27 26.86 -14.00
N LYS A 38 57.78 27.58 -12.98
CA LYS A 38 57.19 27.56 -11.63
C LYS A 38 55.76 28.12 -11.61
N GLN A 39 55.51 29.23 -12.31
CA GLN A 39 54.17 29.82 -12.41
C GLN A 39 53.17 28.87 -13.10
N ILE A 40 53.59 28.19 -14.17
CA ILE A 40 52.78 27.15 -14.83
C ILE A 40 52.45 26.02 -13.86
N GLY A 41 53.41 25.58 -13.06
CA GLY A 41 53.18 24.57 -12.01
C GLY A 41 52.11 25.00 -10.99
N ILE A 42 52.20 26.26 -10.53
CA ILE A 42 51.22 26.84 -9.59
C ILE A 42 49.83 26.92 -10.25
N LEU A 43 49.74 27.38 -11.49
CA LEU A 43 48.47 27.48 -12.22
C LEU A 43 47.83 26.10 -12.45
N ARG A 44 48.62 25.07 -12.82
CA ARG A 44 48.11 23.70 -12.94
C ARG A 44 47.54 23.17 -11.64
N ASN A 45 48.20 23.44 -10.51
CA ASN A 45 47.70 23.05 -9.19
C ASN A 45 46.42 23.80 -8.82
N ARG A 46 46.33 25.10 -9.15
CA ARG A 46 45.10 25.88 -8.99
C ARG A 46 43.95 25.31 -9.82
N CYS A 47 44.16 24.95 -11.09
CA CYS A 47 43.12 24.34 -11.92
C CYS A 47 42.62 23.01 -11.33
N ARG A 48 43.53 22.12 -10.92
CA ARG A 48 43.18 20.84 -10.28
C ARG A 48 42.38 21.02 -8.99
N LEU A 49 42.77 22.00 -8.17
CA LEU A 49 42.02 22.34 -6.96
C LEU A 49 40.62 22.85 -7.32
N ASN A 50 40.51 23.73 -8.31
CA ASN A 50 39.23 24.30 -8.72
C ASN A 50 38.27 23.22 -9.24
N GLU A 51 38.75 22.29 -10.07
CA GLU A 51 37.96 21.13 -10.53
C GLU A 51 37.50 20.24 -9.37
N ALA A 52 38.36 20.02 -8.36
CA ALA A 52 38.00 19.26 -7.17
C ALA A 52 36.91 19.97 -6.33
N LEU A 53 37.03 21.29 -6.17
CA LEU A 53 36.04 22.11 -5.47
C LEU A 53 34.70 22.14 -6.22
N GLU A 54 34.70 22.25 -7.54
CA GLU A 54 33.51 22.22 -8.37
C GLU A 54 32.78 20.87 -8.26
N LYS A 55 33.53 19.76 -8.35
CA LYS A 55 32.99 18.40 -8.13
C LYS A 55 32.39 18.23 -6.74
N LEU A 56 33.02 18.79 -5.70
CA LEU A 56 32.48 18.76 -4.34
C LEU A 56 31.18 19.58 -4.25
N SER A 57 31.14 20.79 -4.82
CA SER A 57 29.97 21.67 -4.82
C SER A 57 28.76 21.05 -5.53
N ILE A 58 28.97 20.45 -6.72
CA ILE A 58 27.90 19.79 -7.47
C ILE A 58 27.34 18.62 -6.66
N ASN A 59 28.20 17.81 -6.06
CA ASN A 59 27.78 16.67 -5.25
C ASN A 59 26.97 17.11 -4.02
N ASP A 60 27.42 18.13 -3.30
CA ASP A 60 26.72 18.64 -2.11
C ASP A 60 25.33 19.18 -2.47
N ARG A 61 25.22 19.90 -3.60
CA ARG A 61 23.92 20.35 -4.15
C ARG A 61 23.00 19.19 -4.52
N MET A 62 23.52 18.15 -5.15
CA MET A 62 22.72 16.98 -5.55
C MET A 62 22.19 16.23 -4.33
N ILE A 63 23.02 16.01 -3.31
CA ILE A 63 22.57 15.32 -2.09
C ILE A 63 21.55 16.17 -1.34
N THR A 64 21.80 17.48 -1.17
CA THR A 64 20.85 18.39 -0.51
C THR A 64 19.47 18.37 -1.19
N ARG A 65 19.44 18.41 -2.53
CA ARG A 65 18.18 18.32 -3.29
C ARG A 65 17.51 16.95 -3.13
N ALA A 66 18.29 15.87 -3.17
CA ALA A 66 17.76 14.52 -2.99
C ALA A 66 17.15 14.34 -1.59
N THR A 67 17.85 14.80 -0.54
CA THR A 67 17.36 14.79 0.85
C THR A 67 16.07 15.58 0.99
N ALA A 68 16.00 16.82 0.47
CA ALA A 68 14.79 17.64 0.52
C ALA A 68 13.60 16.99 -0.20
N THR A 69 13.87 16.30 -1.32
CA THR A 69 12.84 15.58 -2.08
C THR A 69 12.31 14.38 -1.28
N ILE A 70 13.20 13.60 -0.66
CA ILE A 70 12.81 12.46 0.19
C ILE A 70 12.03 12.94 1.41
N ASP A 71 12.42 14.04 2.05
CA ASP A 71 11.68 14.62 3.18
C ASP A 71 10.26 15.03 2.78
N SER A 72 10.09 15.59 1.57
CA SER A 72 8.77 15.90 1.02
C SER A 72 7.93 14.64 0.81
N VAL A 73 8.53 13.58 0.26
CA VAL A 73 7.87 12.29 0.06
C VAL A 73 7.47 11.66 1.40
N GLU A 74 8.38 11.64 2.39
CA GLU A 74 8.10 11.10 3.74
C GLU A 74 6.93 11.85 4.40
N LYS A 75 6.88 13.18 4.30
CA LYS A 75 5.76 14.00 4.82
C LYS A 75 4.44 13.66 4.13
N LYS A 76 4.43 13.54 2.81
CA LYS A 76 3.23 13.16 2.05
C LYS A 76 2.76 11.76 2.43
N LEU A 77 3.68 10.81 2.58
CA LEU A 77 3.38 9.44 3.01
C LEU A 77 2.79 9.40 4.42
N LYS A 78 3.32 10.18 5.38
CA LYS A 78 2.73 10.33 6.72
C LYS A 78 1.29 10.83 6.67
N PHE A 79 1.06 11.90 5.91
CA PHE A 79 -0.29 12.44 5.72
C PHE A 79 -1.26 11.43 5.08
N PHE A 80 -0.78 10.64 4.12
CA PHE A 80 -1.55 9.54 3.55
C PHE A 80 -1.88 8.47 4.59
N ASP A 81 -0.92 8.09 5.45
CA ASP A 81 -1.14 7.12 6.52
C ASP A 81 -2.17 7.61 7.55
N ASP A 82 -2.11 8.90 7.92
CA ASP A 82 -3.09 9.54 8.82
C ASP A 82 -4.50 9.52 8.22
N LYS A 83 -4.62 9.87 6.93
CA LYS A 83 -5.89 9.77 6.19
C LYS A 83 -6.40 8.33 6.14
N LEU A 84 -5.51 7.38 5.93
CA LEU A 84 -5.85 5.96 5.90
C LEU A 84 -6.39 5.52 7.27
N GLN A 85 -5.79 5.93 8.39
CA GLN A 85 -6.34 5.67 9.73
C GLN A 85 -7.73 6.30 9.94
N ALA A 86 -7.96 7.51 9.44
CA ALA A 86 -9.29 8.14 9.51
C ALA A 86 -10.34 7.33 8.75
N VAL A 87 -10.03 6.92 7.51
CA VAL A 87 -10.90 6.06 6.70
C VAL A 87 -11.17 4.71 7.39
N LYS A 88 -10.17 4.15 8.09
CA LYS A 88 -10.37 2.93 8.91
C LYS A 88 -11.46 3.11 9.95
N ALA A 89 -11.41 4.22 10.67
CA ALA A 89 -12.35 4.52 11.74
C ALA A 89 -13.77 4.72 11.19
N GLU A 90 -13.89 5.42 10.06
CA GLU A 90 -15.17 5.57 9.35
C GLU A 90 -15.71 4.24 8.86
N MET A 91 -14.87 3.38 8.28
CA MET A 91 -15.25 2.03 7.86
C MET A 91 -15.76 1.20 9.03
N MET A 92 -15.07 1.21 10.18
CA MET A 92 -15.52 0.49 11.38
C MET A 92 -16.87 0.99 11.88
N LYS A 93 -17.07 2.32 11.88
CA LYS A 93 -18.36 2.93 12.22
C LYS A 93 -19.46 2.51 11.27
N ASN A 94 -19.18 2.49 9.96
CA ASN A 94 -20.14 2.08 8.94
C ASN A 94 -20.49 0.58 9.05
N SER A 95 -19.50 -0.29 9.26
CA SER A 95 -19.72 -1.72 9.49
C SER A 95 -20.62 -1.96 10.70
N GLN A 96 -20.41 -1.25 11.81
CA GLN A 96 -21.28 -1.34 12.98
C GLN A 96 -22.70 -0.83 12.69
N ALA A 97 -22.83 0.24 11.91
CA ALA A 97 -24.14 0.76 11.51
C ALA A 97 -24.93 -0.25 10.67
N ILE A 98 -24.27 -0.94 9.73
CA ILE A 98 -24.88 -1.99 8.91
C ILE A 98 -25.37 -3.16 9.78
N ILE A 99 -24.57 -3.61 10.75
CA ILE A 99 -24.97 -4.68 11.69
C ILE A 99 -26.20 -4.25 12.50
N ASN A 100 -26.15 -3.05 13.08
CA ASN A 100 -27.26 -2.52 13.88
C ASN A 100 -28.54 -2.37 13.06
N GLN A 101 -28.43 -1.91 11.82
CA GLN A 101 -29.56 -1.77 10.90
C GLN A 101 -30.14 -3.14 10.54
N SER A 102 -29.29 -4.13 10.22
CA SER A 102 -29.73 -5.49 9.95
C SER A 102 -30.49 -6.11 11.13
N PHE A 103 -30.03 -5.87 12.36
CA PHE A 103 -30.71 -6.34 13.57
C PHE A 103 -32.08 -5.67 13.75
N ARG A 104 -32.18 -4.36 13.53
CA ARG A 104 -33.46 -3.63 13.60
C ARG A 104 -34.48 -4.15 12.59
N GLU A 105 -34.04 -4.37 11.35
CA GLU A 105 -34.90 -4.91 10.30
C GLU A 105 -35.34 -6.33 10.61
N GLN A 106 -34.45 -7.18 11.13
CA GLN A 106 -34.81 -8.53 11.53
C GLN A 106 -35.90 -8.54 12.61
N ASN A 107 -35.80 -7.66 13.61
CA ASN A 107 -36.83 -7.53 14.63
C ASN A 107 -38.16 -7.03 14.07
N ALA A 108 -38.12 -6.09 13.11
CA ALA A 108 -39.32 -5.62 12.43
C ALA A 108 -39.99 -6.73 11.62
N TYR A 109 -39.22 -7.52 10.85
CA TYR A 109 -39.74 -8.66 10.10
C TYR A 109 -40.35 -9.72 11.02
N GLN A 110 -39.70 -10.02 12.15
CA GLN A 110 -40.23 -10.95 13.14
C GLN A 110 -41.59 -10.47 13.69
N SER A 111 -41.71 -9.18 14.03
CA SER A 111 -42.97 -8.60 14.50
C SER A 111 -44.07 -8.65 13.44
N CYS A 112 -43.74 -8.39 12.17
CA CYS A 112 -44.68 -8.54 11.06
C CYS A 112 -45.15 -9.98 10.88
N LEU A 113 -44.25 -10.97 10.97
CA LEU A 113 -44.60 -12.39 10.87
C LEU A 113 -45.55 -12.81 12.00
N GLU A 114 -45.30 -12.39 13.24
CA GLU A 114 -46.18 -12.65 14.37
C GLU A 114 -47.57 -12.01 14.22
N HIS A 115 -47.64 -10.85 13.57
CA HIS A 115 -48.93 -10.22 13.27
C HIS A 115 -49.70 -10.96 12.16
N ILE A 116 -49.00 -11.35 11.09
CA ILE A 116 -49.57 -12.16 10.01
C ILE A 116 -50.08 -13.50 10.55
N GLU A 117 -49.31 -14.18 11.41
CA GLU A 117 -49.73 -15.43 12.04
C GLU A 117 -51.04 -15.27 12.82
N ARG A 118 -51.16 -14.20 13.63
CA ARG A 118 -52.39 -13.92 14.37
C ARG A 118 -53.58 -13.71 13.45
N LEU A 119 -53.45 -12.86 12.43
CA LEU A 119 -54.51 -12.60 11.46
C LEU A 119 -54.92 -13.86 10.69
N GLN A 120 -53.95 -14.71 10.34
CA GLN A 120 -54.22 -15.96 9.64
C GLN A 120 -54.93 -16.99 10.54
N ARG A 121 -54.59 -17.08 11.83
CA ARG A 121 -55.32 -17.89 12.81
C ARG A 121 -56.76 -17.41 12.98
N ASP A 122 -56.97 -16.10 13.11
CA ASP A 122 -58.31 -15.50 13.25
C ASP A 122 -59.15 -15.69 11.98
N ASN A 123 -58.54 -15.62 10.79
CA ASN A 123 -59.23 -15.89 9.53
C ASN A 123 -59.61 -17.36 9.40
N PHE A 124 -58.70 -18.27 9.79
CA PHE A 124 -58.99 -19.70 9.78
C PHE A 124 -60.14 -20.08 10.72
N SER A 125 -60.18 -19.54 11.94
CA SER A 125 -61.30 -19.76 12.87
C SER A 125 -62.62 -19.22 12.30
N MET A 126 -62.61 -18.01 11.71
CA MET A 126 -63.79 -17.45 11.05
C MET A 126 -64.29 -18.30 9.87
N ILE A 127 -63.38 -18.86 9.06
CA ILE A 127 -63.75 -19.76 7.95
C ILE A 127 -64.35 -21.05 8.53
N GLN A 128 -63.78 -21.59 9.59
CA GLN A 128 -64.29 -22.80 10.24
C GLN A 128 -65.71 -22.58 10.81
N ASP A 129 -65.93 -21.45 11.48
CA ASP A 129 -67.24 -21.06 12.03
C ASP A 129 -68.30 -20.84 10.94
N LYS A 130 -67.91 -20.31 9.77
CA LYS A 130 -68.80 -20.12 8.62
C LYS A 130 -68.99 -21.37 7.76
N SER A 131 -68.03 -22.28 7.76
CA SER A 131 -68.10 -23.55 7.01
C SER A 131 -69.18 -24.48 7.58
N SER A 132 -69.50 -24.35 8.87
CA SER A 132 -70.69 -24.97 9.49
C SER A 132 -72.03 -24.47 8.92
N ASP A 133 -72.08 -23.26 8.38
CA ASP A 133 -73.30 -22.63 7.82
C ASP A 133 -73.38 -22.71 6.28
N ILE A 134 -72.30 -23.09 5.59
CA ILE A 134 -72.26 -23.14 4.11
C ILE A 134 -72.71 -24.52 3.63
N GLY A 135 -74.03 -24.63 3.46
CA GLY A 135 -74.65 -25.71 2.69
C GLY A 135 -74.16 -25.76 1.24
N SER A 136 -73.81 -26.98 0.80
CA SER A 136 -73.64 -27.56 -0.56
C SER A 136 -73.22 -26.74 -1.80
N HIS A 137 -72.88 -25.45 -1.74
CA HIS A 137 -72.83 -24.61 -2.94
C HIS A 137 -71.47 -24.46 -3.64
N ASP A 138 -70.39 -25.12 -3.20
CA ASP A 138 -69.16 -25.09 -4.01
C ASP A 138 -68.24 -26.31 -3.84
N GLN A 139 -68.62 -27.41 -4.51
CA GLN A 139 -67.86 -28.67 -4.49
C GLN A 139 -66.48 -28.54 -5.15
N ARG A 140 -66.33 -27.60 -6.10
CA ARG A 140 -65.06 -27.32 -6.77
C ARG A 140 -64.08 -26.60 -5.83
N VAL A 141 -64.57 -25.65 -5.05
CA VAL A 141 -63.76 -24.97 -4.02
C VAL A 141 -63.34 -25.94 -2.93
N ARG A 142 -64.20 -26.88 -2.51
CA ARG A 142 -63.82 -27.94 -1.56
C ARG A 142 -62.68 -28.83 -2.09
N GLN A 143 -62.78 -29.29 -3.34
CA GLN A 143 -61.72 -30.09 -3.96
C GLN A 143 -60.39 -29.33 -4.11
N LEU A 144 -60.44 -28.04 -4.44
CA LEU A 144 -59.25 -27.17 -4.51
C LEU A 144 -58.60 -26.96 -3.15
N LEU A 145 -59.38 -26.89 -2.08
CA LEU A 145 -58.88 -26.78 -0.71
C LEU A 145 -58.24 -28.10 -0.22
N GLU A 146 -58.74 -29.26 -0.66
CA GLU A 146 -58.18 -30.58 -0.32
C GLU A 146 -56.80 -30.86 -0.93
N ILE A 147 -56.51 -30.30 -2.12
CA ILE A 147 -55.21 -30.45 -2.80
C ILE A 147 -54.17 -29.40 -2.38
N MET A 148 -54.56 -28.45 -1.53
CA MET A 148 -53.67 -27.39 -1.07
C MET A 148 -52.85 -27.87 0.14
N PRO A 149 -51.57 -27.48 0.26
CA PRO A 149 -50.81 -27.73 1.49
C PRO A 149 -51.53 -27.12 2.69
N SER A 150 -51.46 -27.79 3.85
CA SER A 150 -52.07 -27.26 5.06
C SER A 150 -51.45 -25.91 5.41
N TYR A 151 -52.23 -25.06 6.09
CA TYR A 151 -51.77 -23.79 6.61
C TYR A 151 -50.47 -23.95 7.41
N ASP A 152 -50.40 -24.95 8.30
CA ASP A 152 -49.21 -25.24 9.11
C ASP A 152 -47.98 -25.56 8.26
N ALA A 153 -48.14 -26.23 7.11
CA ALA A 153 -47.04 -26.56 6.20
C ALA A 153 -46.54 -25.31 5.45
N LEU A 154 -47.46 -24.48 4.96
CA LEU A 154 -47.15 -23.19 4.32
C LEU A 154 -46.49 -22.21 5.29
N TYR A 155 -46.99 -22.15 6.53
CA TYR A 155 -46.44 -21.32 7.60
C TYR A 155 -45.03 -21.78 7.99
N SER A 156 -44.85 -23.08 8.24
CA SER A 156 -43.55 -23.66 8.57
C SER A 156 -42.52 -23.43 7.45
N PHE A 157 -42.92 -23.58 6.19
CA PHE A 157 -42.07 -23.26 5.04
C PHE A 157 -41.68 -21.79 5.01
N THR A 158 -42.65 -20.89 5.18
CA THR A 158 -42.42 -19.44 5.14
C THR A 158 -41.46 -19.00 6.25
N ILE A 159 -41.63 -19.49 7.47
CA ILE A 159 -40.68 -19.25 8.58
C ILE A 159 -39.30 -19.79 8.26
N SER A 160 -39.22 -21.04 7.76
CA SER A 160 -37.94 -21.66 7.41
C SER A 160 -37.22 -20.85 6.34
N LEU A 161 -37.94 -20.37 5.34
CA LEU A 161 -37.43 -19.52 4.27
C LEU A 161 -36.92 -18.18 4.79
N VAL A 162 -37.71 -17.47 5.62
CA VAL A 162 -37.30 -16.19 6.22
C VAL A 162 -36.05 -16.40 7.09
N ARG A 163 -35.98 -17.48 7.86
CA ARG A 163 -34.79 -17.83 8.65
C ARG A 163 -33.57 -18.09 7.78
N LYS A 164 -33.71 -18.89 6.70
CA LYS A 164 -32.63 -19.23 5.75
C LYS A 164 -32.10 -17.97 5.06
N LEU A 165 -32.99 -17.10 4.58
CA LEU A 165 -32.63 -15.83 3.95
C LEU A 165 -31.99 -14.86 4.96
N GLY A 166 -32.48 -14.81 6.20
CA GLY A 166 -31.88 -14.01 7.27
C GLY A 166 -30.46 -14.45 7.61
N GLN A 167 -30.22 -15.76 7.73
CA GLN A 167 -28.89 -16.33 7.93
C GLN A 167 -27.95 -16.03 6.76
N LEU A 168 -28.45 -16.17 5.52
CA LEU A 168 -27.69 -15.87 4.32
C LEU A 168 -27.29 -14.39 4.27
N ARG A 169 -28.23 -13.49 4.59
CA ARG A 169 -27.96 -12.05 4.69
C ARG A 169 -26.90 -11.73 5.75
N ALA A 170 -27.02 -12.32 6.95
CA ALA A 170 -26.04 -12.12 8.02
C ALA A 170 -24.64 -12.60 7.60
N SER A 171 -24.56 -13.78 6.97
CA SER A 171 -23.31 -14.31 6.42
C SER A 171 -22.70 -13.38 5.39
N TYR A 172 -23.49 -12.86 4.43
CA TYR A 172 -22.97 -11.90 3.43
C TYR A 172 -22.49 -10.58 4.05
N ILE A 173 -23.16 -10.08 5.09
CA ILE A 173 -22.72 -8.88 5.81
C ILE A 173 -21.37 -9.14 6.49
N GLU A 174 -21.23 -10.24 7.23
CA GLU A 174 -19.99 -10.61 7.91
C GLU A 174 -18.83 -10.77 6.92
N LYS A 175 -19.10 -11.47 5.82
CA LYS A 175 -18.16 -11.66 4.70
C LYS A 175 -17.70 -10.35 4.07
N ASN A 176 -18.64 -9.45 3.78
CA ASN A 176 -18.32 -8.13 3.23
C ASN A 176 -17.48 -7.29 4.22
N ILE A 177 -17.82 -7.33 5.51
CA ILE A 177 -17.04 -6.63 6.55
C ILE A 177 -15.62 -7.23 6.64
N TYR A 178 -15.49 -8.55 6.59
CA TYR A 178 -14.20 -9.23 6.59
C TYR A 178 -13.35 -8.86 5.37
N ALA A 179 -13.93 -8.92 4.16
CA ALA A 179 -13.25 -8.56 2.92
C ALA A 179 -12.75 -7.11 2.94
N ASN A 180 -13.61 -6.16 3.32
CA ASN A 180 -13.24 -4.74 3.44
C ASN A 180 -12.10 -4.53 4.46
N ARG A 181 -12.15 -5.26 5.58
CA ARG A 181 -11.09 -5.21 6.59
C ARG A 181 -9.76 -5.79 6.07
N SER A 182 -9.80 -6.93 5.40
CA SER A 182 -8.62 -7.57 4.79
C SER A 182 -7.96 -6.65 3.76
N ASP A 183 -8.76 -6.07 2.85
CA ASP A 183 -8.27 -5.10 1.86
C ASP A 183 -7.64 -3.86 2.51
N PHE A 184 -8.25 -3.36 3.59
CA PHE A 184 -7.70 -2.24 4.34
C PHE A 184 -6.38 -2.60 5.04
N GLU A 185 -6.26 -3.78 5.64
CA GLU A 185 -5.03 -4.25 6.29
C GLU A 185 -3.88 -4.37 5.27
N VAL A 186 -4.19 -4.84 4.06
CA VAL A 186 -3.25 -4.86 2.92
C VAL A 186 -2.81 -3.44 2.55
N MET A 187 -3.76 -2.51 2.40
CA MET A 187 -3.45 -1.12 2.04
C MET A 187 -2.59 -0.43 3.11
N ARG A 188 -2.88 -0.66 4.39
CA ARG A 188 -2.09 -0.17 5.52
C ARG A 188 -0.67 -0.74 5.50
N ALA A 189 -0.53 -2.04 5.26
CA ALA A 189 0.79 -2.68 5.21
C ALA A 189 1.62 -2.14 4.03
N GLN A 190 1.01 -1.86 2.88
CA GLN A 190 1.67 -1.20 1.74
C GLN A 190 2.08 0.25 2.06
N SER A 191 1.20 1.04 2.69
CA SER A 191 1.48 2.41 3.14
C SER A 191 2.70 2.44 4.08
N SER A 192 2.68 1.59 5.12
CA SER A 192 3.77 1.47 6.09
C SER A 192 5.09 1.07 5.41
N LEU A 193 5.05 0.13 4.47
CA LEU A 193 6.23 -0.28 3.71
C LEU A 193 6.82 0.89 2.91
N LEU A 194 5.99 1.68 2.21
CA LEU A 194 6.44 2.86 1.47
C LEU A 194 7.09 3.91 2.39
N LEU A 195 6.49 4.17 3.55
CA LEU A 195 7.03 5.10 4.54
C LEU A 195 8.40 4.63 5.06
N ILE A 196 8.52 3.34 5.36
CA ILE A 196 9.79 2.73 5.79
C ILE A 196 10.84 2.80 4.68
N HIS A 197 10.46 2.58 3.42
CA HIS A 197 11.36 2.75 2.28
C HIS A 197 11.87 4.19 2.16
N ALA A 198 11.00 5.19 2.28
CA ALA A 198 11.40 6.59 2.23
C ALA A 198 12.38 6.94 3.38
N GLN A 199 12.09 6.47 4.60
CA GLN A 199 12.97 6.64 5.76
C GLN A 199 14.34 5.97 5.56
N LEU A 200 14.36 4.76 5.00
CA LEU A 200 15.59 4.03 4.71
C LEU A 200 16.45 4.75 3.66
N GLU A 201 15.86 5.28 2.60
CA GLU A 201 16.59 6.04 1.59
C GLU A 201 17.14 7.36 2.16
N ARG A 202 16.38 8.04 3.04
CA ARG A 202 16.89 9.21 3.79
C ARG A 202 18.11 8.87 4.62
N LEU A 203 18.04 7.78 5.41
CA LEU A 203 19.15 7.32 6.26
C LEU A 203 20.39 6.92 5.43
N LYS A 204 20.21 6.30 4.26
CA LYS A 204 21.30 5.99 3.34
C LYS A 204 21.99 7.25 2.82
N LEU A 205 21.24 8.28 2.43
CA LEU A 205 21.81 9.56 1.99
C LEU A 205 22.61 10.22 3.12
N GLN A 206 22.07 10.23 4.34
CA GLN A 206 22.78 10.75 5.52
C GLN A 206 24.07 9.98 5.82
N LEU A 207 24.06 8.65 5.66
CA LEU A 207 25.25 7.82 5.83
C LEU A 207 26.28 8.08 4.73
N TYR A 208 25.83 8.30 3.49
CA TYR A 208 26.69 8.69 2.37
C TYR A 208 27.36 10.05 2.61
N GLU A 209 26.64 11.04 3.14
CA GLU A 209 27.24 12.32 3.54
C GLU A 209 28.29 12.15 4.65
N ALA A 210 27.96 11.39 5.70
CA ALA A 210 28.86 11.14 6.82
C ALA A 210 30.13 10.38 6.42
N THR A 211 30.04 9.43 5.48
CA THR A 211 31.20 8.69 4.97
C THR A 211 32.07 9.53 4.02
N LYS A 212 31.49 10.47 3.27
CA LYS A 212 32.21 11.33 2.33
C LYS A 212 32.96 12.48 3.02
N ARG A 213 32.47 12.94 4.17
CA ARG A 213 33.12 13.98 5.01
C ARG A 213 34.24 13.47 5.91
N ARG A 214 34.80 12.28 5.66
CA ARG A 214 35.84 11.66 6.50
C ARG A 214 37.00 12.63 6.78
N PRO A 215 37.29 12.96 8.04
CA PRO A 215 38.59 13.51 8.43
C PRO A 215 39.67 12.45 8.17
N SER A 216 40.90 12.87 7.86
CA SER A 216 42.06 11.99 7.67
C SER A 216 42.43 11.17 8.93
N ARG A 217 41.76 11.39 10.07
CA ARG A 217 41.98 10.68 11.33
C ARG A 217 40.69 10.00 11.82
N PRO A 218 40.76 8.78 12.35
CA PRO A 218 39.60 8.13 12.95
C PRO A 218 39.16 8.91 14.19
N ALA A 219 37.87 9.25 14.26
CA ALA A 219 37.27 9.98 15.39
C ALA A 219 36.96 9.09 16.61
N SER A 220 37.15 7.77 16.50
CA SER A 220 36.80 6.78 17.53
C SER A 220 37.73 5.58 17.51
N TYR A 221 37.88 4.92 18.66
CA TYR A 221 38.64 3.67 18.88
C TYR A 221 38.26 2.54 17.89
N HIS A 222 37.02 2.52 17.39
CA HIS A 222 36.55 1.53 16.39
C HIS A 222 36.56 2.04 14.94
N GLY A 223 37.04 3.27 14.70
CA GLY A 223 37.07 3.87 13.36
C GLY A 223 35.70 4.32 12.81
N GLU A 224 34.63 4.24 13.62
CA GLU A 224 33.29 4.70 13.24
C GLU A 224 33.03 6.13 13.72
N ASP A 225 32.46 6.94 12.81
CA ASP A 225 31.99 8.29 13.09
C ASP A 225 30.70 8.27 13.95
N LEU A 226 30.50 9.30 14.79
CA LEU A 226 29.34 9.42 15.67
C LEU A 226 28.02 9.36 14.88
N LEU A 227 27.96 10.03 13.73
CA LEU A 227 26.79 9.99 12.84
C LEU A 227 26.52 8.56 12.31
N GLN A 228 27.56 7.79 12.02
CA GLN A 228 27.41 6.41 11.56
C GLN A 228 26.87 5.51 12.68
N LYS A 229 27.32 5.70 13.93
CA LYS A 229 26.80 4.99 15.09
C LYS A 229 25.32 5.29 15.36
N THR A 230 24.83 6.47 15.00
CA THR A 230 23.41 6.82 15.13
C THR A 230 22.56 6.27 13.98
N ILE A 231 23.07 6.34 12.74
CA ILE A 231 22.29 6.00 11.53
C ILE A 231 22.20 4.48 11.32
N LYS A 232 23.30 3.72 11.53
CA LYS A 232 23.32 2.27 11.26
C LYS A 232 22.27 1.49 12.08
N PRO A 233 22.09 1.73 13.40
CA PRO A 233 21.05 1.07 14.17
C PRO A 233 19.63 1.38 13.67
N GLN A 234 19.36 2.64 13.30
CA GLN A 234 18.06 3.05 12.74
C GLN A 234 17.78 2.33 11.41
N MET A 235 18.80 2.18 10.57
CA MET A 235 18.68 1.46 9.30
C MET A 235 18.43 -0.04 9.52
N ASN A 236 19.13 -0.65 10.49
CA ASN A 236 18.96 -2.05 10.86
C ASN A 236 17.58 -2.34 11.47
N PHE A 237 17.02 -1.40 12.24
CA PHE A 237 15.67 -1.50 12.78
C PHE A 237 14.60 -1.58 11.67
N LEU A 238 14.81 -0.87 10.57
CA LEU A 238 13.87 -0.81 9.44
C LEU A 238 14.03 -1.96 8.42
N LEU A 239 15.12 -2.72 8.49
CA LEU A 239 15.43 -3.81 7.54
C LEU A 239 14.42 -4.96 7.52
N PRO A 240 13.94 -5.47 8.67
CA PRO A 240 12.95 -6.55 8.72
C PRO A 240 11.63 -6.20 8.01
N PHE A 241 11.27 -4.91 8.00
CA PHE A 241 10.01 -4.45 7.42
C PHE A 241 9.99 -4.50 5.89
N LYS A 242 11.16 -4.41 5.22
CA LYS A 242 11.28 -4.62 3.77
C LYS A 242 10.87 -6.04 3.33
N LEU A 243 10.98 -7.03 4.22
CA LEU A 243 10.68 -8.43 3.93
C LEU A 243 9.17 -8.77 4.08
N HIS A 244 8.35 -7.85 4.57
CA HIS A 244 6.92 -8.09 4.79
C HIS A 244 6.06 -8.10 3.51
N GLY A 245 6.54 -7.53 2.40
CA GLY A 245 5.78 -7.45 1.15
C GLY A 245 5.35 -8.81 0.56
N SER A 246 6.09 -9.88 0.86
CA SER A 246 5.79 -11.24 0.39
C SER A 246 4.61 -11.90 1.12
N ARG A 247 4.30 -11.46 2.35
CA ARG A 247 3.18 -11.98 3.15
C ARG A 247 1.85 -11.40 2.69
N ILE A 248 1.85 -10.14 2.29
CA ILE A 248 0.68 -9.40 1.77
C ILE A 248 0.08 -10.10 0.54
N ARG A 249 0.94 -10.58 -0.39
CA ARG A 249 0.49 -11.28 -1.61
C ARG A 249 -0.08 -12.67 -1.38
N LYS A 250 0.32 -13.37 -0.31
CA LYS A 250 -0.20 -14.70 0.01
C LYS A 250 -1.62 -14.62 0.60
N HIS A 251 -1.92 -13.58 1.37
CA HIS A 251 -3.24 -13.37 1.98
C HIS A 251 -4.35 -13.14 0.94
N ARG A 252 -4.05 -12.41 -0.15
CA ARG A 252 -5.04 -12.09 -1.19
C ARG A 252 -5.54 -13.30 -1.99
N ARG A 253 -4.76 -14.39 -2.05
CA ARG A 253 -5.11 -15.61 -2.81
C ARG A 253 -5.96 -16.60 -2.02
N SER A 254 -5.90 -16.55 -0.69
CA SER A 254 -6.72 -17.42 0.16
C SER A 254 -8.17 -16.94 0.26
N ASP A 255 -8.36 -15.62 0.31
CA ASP A 255 -9.68 -15.04 0.64
C ASP A 255 -10.68 -15.11 -0.53
N SER A 256 -10.21 -15.07 -1.78
CA SER A 256 -11.09 -15.18 -2.95
C SER A 256 -11.67 -16.59 -3.17
N CYS A 257 -10.89 -17.62 -2.83
CA CYS A 257 -11.25 -19.03 -3.05
C CYS A 257 -12.33 -19.52 -2.06
N VAL A 258 -12.35 -18.96 -0.84
CA VAL A 258 -13.31 -19.37 0.20
C VAL A 258 -14.71 -18.84 -0.11
N MET A 259 -14.84 -17.63 -0.67
CA MET A 259 -16.12 -17.02 -1.01
C MET A 259 -16.90 -17.78 -2.08
N GLU A 260 -16.24 -18.22 -3.14
CA GLU A 260 -16.87 -18.94 -4.25
C GLU A 260 -17.44 -20.30 -3.81
N SER A 261 -16.71 -21.02 -2.95
CA SER A 261 -17.12 -22.37 -2.51
C SER A 261 -18.34 -22.42 -1.57
N GLU A 262 -18.68 -21.31 -0.91
CA GLU A 262 -19.84 -21.25 0.00
C GLU A 262 -21.12 -20.78 -0.69
N VAL A 263 -21.01 -20.05 -1.80
CA VAL A 263 -22.16 -19.69 -2.64
C VAL A 263 -22.73 -20.95 -3.29
N GLU A 264 -21.88 -21.86 -3.78
CA GLU A 264 -22.28 -23.12 -4.42
C GLU A 264 -22.98 -24.12 -3.46
N LYS A 265 -22.68 -24.09 -2.16
CA LYS A 265 -23.23 -25.07 -1.19
C LYS A 265 -24.64 -24.74 -0.70
N ASN A 266 -25.11 -23.51 -0.86
CA ASN A 266 -26.42 -23.07 -0.35
C ASN A 266 -27.55 -23.19 -1.40
N GLU A 267 -27.24 -23.64 -2.61
CA GLU A 267 -28.18 -23.81 -3.72
C GLU A 267 -29.00 -25.12 -3.68
N GLN A 268 -29.46 -25.57 -2.51
CA GLN A 268 -30.71 -26.35 -2.52
C GLN A 268 -31.80 -25.36 -2.91
N SER A 269 -32.15 -25.35 -4.21
CA SER A 269 -33.08 -24.39 -4.81
C SER A 269 -34.35 -24.31 -3.97
N ILE A 270 -34.64 -23.12 -3.44
CA ILE A 270 -35.85 -22.80 -2.67
C ILE A 270 -37.10 -23.21 -3.46
N GLU A 271 -37.03 -23.15 -4.79
CA GLU A 271 -38.06 -23.62 -5.71
C GLU A 271 -38.32 -25.13 -5.56
N ASN A 272 -37.27 -25.94 -5.44
CA ASN A 272 -37.41 -27.38 -5.22
C ASN A 272 -37.99 -27.70 -3.83
N GLU A 273 -37.64 -26.92 -2.80
CA GLU A 273 -38.25 -27.05 -1.46
C GLU A 273 -39.74 -26.64 -1.47
N PHE A 274 -40.09 -25.60 -2.23
CA PHE A 274 -41.47 -25.14 -2.38
C PHE A 274 -42.34 -26.14 -3.15
N LEU A 275 -41.87 -26.65 -4.29
CA LEU A 275 -42.62 -27.61 -5.11
C LEU A 275 -42.94 -28.90 -4.35
N ARG A 276 -42.02 -29.37 -3.49
CA ARG A 276 -42.23 -30.54 -2.63
C ARG A 276 -43.43 -30.41 -1.69
N LEU A 277 -43.79 -29.20 -1.25
CA LEU A 277 -44.97 -29.00 -0.37
C LEU A 277 -46.27 -29.40 -1.06
N PHE A 278 -46.39 -29.08 -2.36
CA PHE A 278 -47.58 -29.39 -3.15
C PHE A 278 -47.62 -30.87 -3.53
N ASP A 279 -46.46 -31.49 -3.77
CA ASP A 279 -46.39 -32.94 -4.01
C ASP A 279 -46.87 -33.74 -2.79
N TYR A 280 -46.48 -33.32 -1.57
CA TYR A 280 -46.97 -33.94 -0.34
C TYR A 280 -48.48 -33.75 -0.10
N ALA A 281 -49.03 -32.59 -0.47
CA ALA A 281 -50.47 -32.31 -0.36
C ALA A 281 -51.31 -33.15 -1.34
N ARG A 282 -50.82 -33.33 -2.58
CA ARG A 282 -51.44 -34.20 -3.59
C ARG A 282 -51.41 -35.68 -3.21
N CYS A 283 -50.34 -36.16 -2.57
CA CYS A 283 -50.26 -37.56 -2.13
C CYS A 283 -51.22 -37.87 -0.97
N LYS A 284 -51.45 -36.93 -0.04
CA LYS A 284 -52.40 -37.11 1.07
C LYS A 284 -53.87 -37.12 0.61
N SER A 285 -54.23 -36.27 -0.35
CA SER A 285 -55.57 -36.25 -0.94
C SER A 285 -55.87 -37.55 -1.70
N PHE A 286 -54.88 -38.14 -2.38
CA PHE A 286 -55.03 -39.42 -3.07
C PHE A 286 -55.26 -40.60 -2.10
N PHE A 287 -54.63 -40.60 -0.93
CA PHE A 287 -54.76 -41.65 0.10
C PHE A 287 -56.07 -41.58 0.91
N LEU A 288 -56.73 -40.42 0.94
CA LEU A 288 -58.03 -40.22 1.61
C LEU A 288 -59.23 -40.54 0.70
N LEU A 289 -58.99 -40.72 -0.60
CA LEU A 289 -60.00 -41.02 -1.64
C LEU A 289 -60.00 -42.49 -2.09
N SER A 290 -59.15 -43.33 -1.49
CA SER A 290 -59.06 -44.78 -1.71
C SER A 290 -59.37 -45.55 -0.43
#